data_AF-A0A498CX33-F1
#
_entry.id   AF-A0A498CX33-F1
#
_cell.length_a   1.000
_cell.length_b   1.000
_cell.length_c   1.000
_cell.angle_alpha   90.00
_cell.angle_beta   90.00
_cell.angle_gamma   90.00
#
_symmetry.space_group_name_H-M   'P 1'
#
loop_
_entity.id
_entity.type
_entity.pdbx_description
1 polymer ?
#
loop_
_entity_poly.entity_id
_entity_poly.type
_entity_poly.pdbx_seq_one_letter_code
_entity_poly.pdbx_strand_id
1 'polypeptide(L)'
;KLIEKFHHITKIFWGLQADENFPTELYEVTKNVIGLDSLGNISFAINLLEMLGQQKKVNDLEALTIEWINKKMISDRRRFSQVESLGEIRDNFKSYIDDFDFNSVTLPALIDAVFKVYVDGTGSDLDTLSVEKANKQQWQELLFIQIQQDERFNDINSSYIVTKIIERPTASNFDVSFRQMIAEIYEEKGKESEFYKKYMDYLITRLEN
;
A
#
# COMPACT_ATOMS: atom_id res chain seq x y z
N LYS A 1 7.97 -21.15 -4.73
CA LYS A 1 7.97 -21.18 -6.22
C LYS A 1 8.70 -20.01 -6.87
N LEU A 2 8.34 -18.73 -6.64
CA LEU A 2 9.02 -17.61 -7.33
C LEU A 2 10.42 -17.32 -6.77
N ILE A 3 10.57 -17.19 -5.46
CA ILE A 3 11.88 -17.03 -4.79
C ILE A 3 12.84 -18.19 -5.12
N GLU A 4 12.33 -19.42 -5.14
CA GLU A 4 13.13 -20.59 -5.53
C GLU A 4 13.64 -20.52 -6.97
N LYS A 5 12.85 -19.99 -7.91
CA LYS A 5 13.30 -19.76 -9.29
C LYS A 5 14.37 -18.68 -9.35
N PHE A 6 14.23 -17.61 -8.55
CA PHE A 6 15.25 -16.57 -8.45
C PHE A 6 16.56 -17.12 -7.87
N HIS A 7 16.52 -17.86 -6.77
CA HIS A 7 17.71 -18.54 -6.22
C HIS A 7 18.30 -19.57 -7.18
N HIS A 8 17.48 -20.22 -8.00
CA HIS A 8 17.97 -21.15 -9.01
C HIS A 8 18.75 -20.41 -10.11
N ILE A 9 18.27 -19.27 -10.60
CA ILE A 9 18.98 -18.54 -11.64
C ILE A 9 20.29 -17.94 -11.14
N THR A 10 20.35 -17.48 -9.89
CA THR A 10 21.61 -17.01 -9.30
C THR A 10 22.59 -18.16 -9.11
N LYS A 11 22.11 -19.37 -8.80
CA LYS A 11 22.94 -20.58 -8.79
C LYS A 11 23.50 -20.94 -10.16
N ILE A 12 22.72 -20.80 -11.24
CA ILE A 12 23.19 -21.01 -12.62
C ILE A 12 24.37 -20.08 -12.93
N PHE A 13 24.25 -18.80 -12.54
CA PHE A 13 25.33 -17.82 -12.70
C PHE A 13 26.60 -18.23 -11.96
N TRP A 14 26.50 -18.51 -10.66
CA TRP A 14 27.65 -18.93 -9.84
C TRP A 14 28.23 -20.29 -10.24
N GLY A 15 27.41 -21.16 -10.83
CA GLY A 15 27.83 -22.45 -11.37
C GLY A 15 28.54 -22.37 -12.73
N LEU A 16 28.69 -21.18 -13.31
CA LEU A 16 29.23 -20.97 -14.66
C LEU A 16 28.40 -21.68 -15.74
N GLN A 17 27.09 -21.78 -15.53
CA GLN A 17 26.13 -22.46 -16.41
C GLN A 17 25.25 -21.47 -17.18
N ALA A 18 25.51 -20.16 -17.07
CA ALA A 18 24.76 -19.13 -17.76
C ALA A 18 25.00 -19.21 -19.28
N ASP A 19 23.92 -19.12 -20.05
CA ASP A 19 23.92 -19.06 -21.51
C ASP A 19 23.53 -17.65 -22.01
N GLU A 20 23.33 -17.50 -23.31
CA GLU A 20 22.92 -16.23 -23.93
C GLU A 20 21.53 -15.75 -23.49
N ASN A 21 20.65 -16.64 -23.02
CA ASN A 21 19.31 -16.31 -22.55
C ASN A 21 19.30 -15.81 -21.11
N PHE A 22 20.34 -16.13 -20.35
CA PHE A 22 20.49 -15.78 -18.95
C PHE A 22 20.10 -14.33 -18.60
N PRO A 23 20.52 -13.28 -19.34
CA PRO A 23 20.16 -11.91 -18.97
C PRO A 23 18.66 -11.60 -19.14
N THR A 24 17.96 -12.32 -20.02
CA THR A 24 16.51 -12.18 -20.17
C THR A 24 15.78 -12.93 -19.06
N GLU A 25 16.20 -14.16 -18.77
CA GLU A 25 15.61 -14.93 -17.68
C GLU A 25 15.82 -14.23 -16.33
N LEU A 26 17.04 -13.77 -16.04
CA LEU A 26 17.37 -13.07 -14.79
C LEU A 26 16.46 -11.85 -14.61
N TYR A 27 16.23 -11.07 -15.66
CA TYR A 27 15.31 -9.93 -15.63
C TYR A 27 13.87 -10.36 -15.26
N GLU A 28 13.33 -11.37 -15.94
CA GLU A 28 11.95 -11.83 -15.72
C GLU A 28 11.75 -12.38 -14.31
N VAL A 29 12.66 -13.21 -13.80
CA VAL A 29 12.52 -13.70 -12.42
C VAL A 29 12.74 -12.59 -11.41
N THR A 30 13.71 -11.68 -11.61
CA THR A 30 13.95 -10.55 -10.69
C THR A 30 12.70 -9.68 -10.56
N LYS A 31 12.09 -9.31 -11.69
CA LYS A 31 10.83 -8.54 -11.73
C LYS A 31 9.72 -9.19 -10.89
N ASN A 32 9.62 -10.51 -10.92
CA ASN A 32 8.59 -11.28 -10.21
C ASN A 32 8.89 -11.48 -8.71
N VAL A 33 10.10 -11.17 -8.23
CA VAL A 33 10.47 -11.30 -6.81
C VAL A 33 10.70 -9.95 -6.11
N ILE A 34 10.51 -8.82 -6.81
CA ILE A 34 10.47 -7.50 -6.19
C ILE A 34 9.42 -7.52 -5.08
N GLY A 35 9.85 -7.23 -3.85
CA GLY A 35 9.01 -7.25 -2.65
C GLY A 35 8.72 -8.61 -2.03
N LEU A 36 9.24 -9.68 -2.62
CA LEU A 36 9.23 -11.03 -2.06
C LEU A 36 10.62 -11.44 -1.53
N ASP A 37 11.67 -10.90 -2.13
CA ASP A 37 13.07 -11.12 -1.75
C ASP A 37 13.72 -9.84 -1.19
N SER A 38 14.95 -9.94 -0.68
CA SER A 38 15.70 -8.82 -0.09
C SER A 38 16.14 -7.79 -1.14
N LEU A 39 16.20 -6.52 -0.75
CA LEU A 39 16.72 -5.45 -1.62
C LEU A 39 18.18 -5.69 -2.03
N GLY A 40 18.99 -6.36 -1.19
CA GLY A 40 20.35 -6.79 -1.56
C GLY A 40 20.35 -7.80 -2.71
N ASN A 41 19.44 -8.79 -2.69
CA ASN A 41 19.30 -9.76 -3.78
C ASN A 41 18.82 -9.11 -5.09
N ILE A 42 17.86 -8.18 -5.00
CA ILE A 42 17.41 -7.40 -6.17
C ILE A 42 18.56 -6.54 -6.70
N SER A 43 19.30 -5.88 -5.82
CA SER A 43 20.47 -5.06 -6.16
C SER A 43 21.54 -5.88 -6.88
N PHE A 44 21.85 -7.07 -6.38
CA PHE A 44 22.78 -8.00 -7.01
C PHE A 44 22.35 -8.37 -8.44
N ALA A 45 21.07 -8.73 -8.65
CA ALA A 45 20.58 -9.09 -9.97
C ALA A 45 20.64 -7.92 -10.97
N ILE A 46 20.33 -6.70 -10.50
CA ILE A 46 20.44 -5.48 -11.33
C ILE A 46 21.92 -5.19 -11.68
N ASN A 47 22.84 -5.31 -10.72
CA ASN A 47 24.28 -5.16 -10.97
C ASN A 47 24.77 -6.15 -12.04
N LEU A 48 24.32 -7.41 -11.99
CA LEU A 48 24.67 -8.41 -13.00
C LEU A 48 24.15 -8.02 -14.40
N LEU A 49 22.90 -7.56 -14.49
CA LEU A 49 22.33 -7.11 -15.77
C LEU A 49 23.08 -5.91 -16.34
N GLU A 50 23.50 -4.99 -15.48
CA GLU A 50 24.33 -3.84 -15.85
C GLU A 50 25.69 -4.26 -16.39
N MET A 51 26.38 -5.17 -15.69
CA MET A 51 27.64 -5.75 -16.16
C MET A 51 27.51 -6.48 -17.51
N LEU A 52 26.35 -7.08 -17.79
CA LEU A 52 26.03 -7.75 -19.05
C LEU A 52 25.50 -6.80 -20.14
N GLY A 53 25.59 -5.48 -19.91
CA GLY A 53 25.22 -4.45 -20.89
C GLY A 53 23.71 -4.29 -21.12
N GLN A 54 22.86 -4.81 -20.22
CA GLN A 54 21.41 -4.82 -20.38
C GLN A 54 20.73 -3.55 -19.82
N GLN A 55 21.21 -2.36 -20.20
CA GLN A 55 20.80 -1.09 -19.59
C GLN A 55 19.28 -0.85 -19.55
N LYS A 56 18.57 -1.25 -20.62
CA LYS A 56 17.10 -1.07 -20.66
C LYS A 56 16.39 -1.88 -19.56
N LYS A 57 16.86 -3.11 -19.30
CA LYS A 57 16.32 -3.99 -18.25
C LYS A 57 16.70 -3.48 -16.85
N VAL A 58 17.90 -2.94 -16.71
CA VAL A 58 18.37 -2.26 -15.48
C VAL A 58 17.43 -1.13 -15.12
N ASN A 59 17.23 -0.17 -16.02
CA ASN A 59 16.39 1.00 -15.77
C ASN A 59 14.93 0.62 -15.41
N ASP A 60 14.38 -0.40 -16.08
CA ASP A 60 13.03 -0.89 -15.81
C ASP A 60 12.93 -1.53 -14.40
N LEU A 61 13.87 -2.40 -14.04
CA LEU A 61 13.89 -3.01 -12.70
C LEU A 61 14.13 -1.97 -11.60
N GLU A 62 14.98 -0.97 -11.83
CA GLU A 62 15.19 0.12 -10.88
C GLU A 62 13.90 0.92 -10.67
N ALA A 63 13.20 1.28 -11.74
CA ALA A 63 11.92 2.00 -11.64
C ALA A 63 10.87 1.19 -10.87
N LEU A 64 10.71 -0.10 -11.19
CA LEU A 64 9.78 -1.00 -10.51
C LEU A 64 10.14 -1.19 -9.02
N THR A 65 11.45 -1.27 -8.72
CA THR A 65 11.92 -1.42 -7.34
C THR A 65 11.70 -0.14 -6.55
N ILE A 66 11.97 1.04 -7.11
CA ILE A 66 11.69 2.33 -6.47
C ILE A 66 10.19 2.51 -6.24
N GLU A 67 9.34 2.15 -7.21
CA GLU A 67 7.89 2.19 -7.04
C GLU A 67 7.43 1.30 -5.87
N TRP A 68 8.00 0.10 -5.76
CA TRP A 68 7.72 -0.80 -4.65
C TRP A 68 8.23 -0.23 -3.31
N ILE A 69 9.46 0.32 -3.27
CA ILE A 69 10.02 0.97 -2.08
C ILE A 69 9.11 2.11 -1.65
N ASN A 70 8.68 2.98 -2.57
CA ASN A 70 7.77 4.09 -2.30
C ASN A 70 6.48 3.60 -1.62
N LYS A 71 5.79 2.64 -2.25
CA LYS A 71 4.56 2.03 -1.70
C LYS A 71 4.78 1.45 -0.30
N LYS A 72 5.92 0.79 -0.09
CA LYS A 72 6.23 0.16 1.20
C LYS A 72 6.67 1.16 2.26
N MET A 73 7.46 2.17 1.93
CA MET A 73 7.82 3.27 2.82
C MET A 73 6.58 3.95 3.36
N ILE A 74 5.62 4.23 2.47
CA ILE A 74 4.30 4.79 2.75
C ILE A 74 3.50 3.94 3.75
N SER A 75 3.43 2.62 3.53
CA SER A 75 2.63 1.70 4.36
C SER A 75 3.29 1.21 5.66
N ASP A 76 4.61 0.99 5.68
CA ASP A 76 5.34 0.38 6.81
C ASP A 76 6.82 0.80 6.82
N ARG A 77 7.08 2.04 7.24
CA ARG A 77 8.42 2.63 7.33
C ARG A 77 9.38 1.82 8.21
N ARG A 78 8.88 1.10 9.23
CA ARG A 78 9.73 0.38 10.19
C ARG A 78 10.53 -0.75 9.53
N ARG A 79 10.07 -1.26 8.39
CA ARG A 79 10.82 -2.23 7.58
C ARG A 79 12.11 -1.68 6.98
N PHE A 80 12.20 -0.37 6.84
CA PHE A 80 13.35 0.30 6.22
C PHE A 80 14.23 1.03 7.24
N SER A 81 13.88 1.05 8.53
CA SER A 81 14.74 1.67 9.56
C SER A 81 16.02 0.89 9.87
N GLN A 82 16.25 -0.25 9.19
CA GLN A 82 17.46 -1.06 9.27
C GLN A 82 18.02 -1.37 7.87
N VAL A 83 18.18 -0.34 7.02
CA VAL A 83 18.71 -0.52 5.65
C VAL A 83 20.03 -1.31 5.63
N GLU A 84 20.87 -1.13 6.64
CA GLU A 84 22.17 -1.82 6.76
C GLU A 84 22.05 -3.35 6.98
N SER A 85 20.92 -3.87 7.46
CA SER A 85 20.71 -5.32 7.65
C SER A 85 20.15 -6.03 6.41
N LEU A 86 19.89 -5.29 5.32
CA LEU A 86 19.27 -5.78 4.09
C LEU A 86 20.30 -6.19 3.00
N GLY A 87 21.60 -6.14 3.31
CA GLY A 87 22.70 -6.53 2.41
C GLY A 87 23.28 -5.36 1.60
N GLU A 88 24.05 -5.69 0.55
CA GLU A 88 24.59 -4.69 -0.39
C GLU A 88 23.47 -4.13 -1.28
N ILE A 89 22.82 -3.07 -0.81
CA ILE A 89 21.81 -2.34 -1.58
C ILE A 89 22.49 -1.35 -2.53
N ARG A 90 21.99 -1.21 -3.77
CA ARG A 90 22.41 -0.16 -4.71
C ARG A 90 22.21 1.24 -4.11
N ASP A 91 23.14 2.15 -4.40
CA ASP A 91 23.15 3.48 -3.78
C ASP A 91 21.90 4.31 -4.14
N ASN A 92 21.35 4.16 -5.35
CA ASN A 92 20.12 4.85 -5.73
C ASN A 92 18.92 4.45 -4.87
N PHE A 93 18.80 3.18 -4.47
CA PHE A 93 17.75 2.74 -3.56
C PHE A 93 17.98 3.26 -2.14
N LYS A 94 19.24 3.27 -1.66
CA LYS A 94 19.59 3.87 -0.36
C LYS A 94 19.24 5.36 -0.32
N SER A 95 19.72 6.14 -1.30
CA SER A 95 19.41 7.55 -1.42
C SER A 95 17.91 7.80 -1.50
N TYR A 96 17.16 7.00 -2.26
CA TYR A 96 15.70 7.13 -2.30
C TYR A 96 15.04 6.90 -0.93
N ILE A 97 15.50 5.91 -0.17
CA ILE A 97 14.98 5.61 1.17
C ILE A 97 15.34 6.72 2.16
N ASP A 98 16.58 7.20 2.11
CA ASP A 98 17.12 8.22 3.02
C ASP A 98 16.47 9.60 2.77
N ASP A 99 16.25 9.95 1.50
CA ASP A 99 15.68 11.24 1.07
C ASP A 99 14.14 11.22 1.05
N PHE A 100 13.50 10.12 1.45
CA PHE A 100 12.04 9.98 1.37
C PHE A 100 11.30 10.95 2.29
N ASP A 101 10.76 12.03 1.72
CA ASP A 101 9.89 12.98 2.44
C ASP A 101 8.42 12.56 2.38
N PHE A 102 7.92 12.08 3.51
CA PHE A 102 6.51 11.72 3.68
C PHE A 102 5.54 12.89 3.45
N ASN A 103 5.98 14.12 3.66
CA ASN A 103 5.12 15.30 3.48
C ASN A 103 4.91 15.65 2.00
N SER A 104 5.74 15.10 1.11
CA SER A 104 5.64 15.31 -0.34
C SER A 104 4.67 14.34 -1.04
N VAL A 105 4.25 13.27 -0.35
CA VAL A 105 3.34 12.27 -0.93
C VAL A 105 1.93 12.84 -0.98
N THR A 106 1.48 13.19 -2.19
CA THR A 106 0.09 13.56 -2.43
C THR A 106 -0.77 12.30 -2.39
N LEU A 107 -1.52 12.10 -1.30
CA LEU A 107 -2.46 11.00 -1.20
C LEU A 107 -3.71 11.30 -2.06
N PRO A 108 -4.31 10.27 -2.68
CA PRO A 108 -5.60 10.41 -3.34
C PRO A 108 -6.65 11.01 -2.41
N ALA A 109 -7.65 11.71 -2.96
CA ALA A 109 -8.77 12.19 -2.16
C ALA A 109 -9.49 11.01 -1.48
N LEU A 110 -9.94 11.22 -0.24
CA LEU A 110 -10.53 10.15 0.57
C LEU A 110 -11.71 9.47 -0.13
N ILE A 111 -12.59 10.24 -0.77
CA ILE A 111 -13.75 9.70 -1.50
C ILE A 111 -13.34 8.75 -2.64
N ASP A 112 -12.33 9.13 -3.43
CA ASP A 112 -11.82 8.31 -4.53
C ASP A 112 -11.16 7.05 -4.01
N ALA A 113 -10.38 7.19 -2.95
CA ALA A 113 -9.72 6.08 -2.29
C ALA A 113 -10.73 5.08 -1.73
N VAL A 114 -11.75 5.55 -1.01
CA VAL A 114 -12.83 4.71 -0.48
C VAL A 114 -13.57 3.98 -1.59
N PHE A 115 -13.91 4.67 -2.67
CA PHE A 115 -14.58 4.06 -3.82
C PHE A 115 -13.74 2.93 -4.42
N LYS A 116 -12.47 3.21 -4.77
CA LYS A 116 -11.60 2.20 -5.40
C LYS A 116 -11.31 1.02 -4.48
N VAL A 117 -11.09 1.27 -3.18
CA VAL A 117 -10.70 0.22 -2.24
C VAL A 117 -11.90 -0.64 -1.86
N TYR A 118 -13.07 -0.05 -1.57
CA TYR A 118 -14.19 -0.75 -0.94
C TYR A 118 -15.44 -0.92 -1.80
N VAL A 119 -15.51 -0.28 -2.97
CA VAL A 119 -16.64 -0.39 -3.90
C VAL A 119 -16.23 -1.11 -5.18
N ASP A 120 -15.23 -0.60 -5.90
CA ASP A 120 -14.83 -1.10 -7.23
C ASP A 120 -13.72 -2.19 -7.15
N GLY A 121 -12.97 -2.24 -6.06
CA GLY A 121 -11.90 -3.22 -5.86
C GLY A 121 -10.61 -2.95 -6.67
N THR A 122 -10.51 -1.77 -7.30
CA THR A 122 -9.34 -1.30 -8.06
C THR A 122 -8.33 -0.51 -7.22
N GLY A 123 -8.50 -0.48 -5.88
CA GLY A 123 -7.68 0.29 -4.96
C GLY A 123 -6.21 -0.11 -4.94
N SER A 124 -5.35 0.91 -4.88
CA SER A 124 -3.91 0.79 -4.70
C SER A 124 -3.49 0.90 -3.22
N ASP A 125 -2.21 0.66 -2.95
CA ASP A 125 -1.62 0.91 -1.62
C ASP A 125 -1.73 2.39 -1.20
N LEU A 126 -1.68 3.33 -2.15
CA LEU A 126 -1.86 4.77 -1.87
C LEU A 126 -3.30 5.10 -1.48
N ASP A 127 -4.28 4.46 -2.13
CA ASP A 127 -5.69 4.60 -1.78
C ASP A 127 -5.94 4.03 -0.38
N THR A 128 -5.38 2.85 -0.08
CA THR A 128 -5.45 2.24 1.24
C THR A 128 -4.86 3.16 2.31
N LEU A 129 -3.69 3.76 2.05
CA LEU A 129 -3.11 4.70 3.01
C LEU A 129 -3.93 5.99 3.15
N SER A 130 -4.53 6.51 2.08
CA SER A 130 -5.41 7.68 2.16
C SER A 130 -6.57 7.44 3.14
N VAL A 131 -7.17 6.25 3.09
CA VAL A 131 -8.19 5.80 4.04
C VAL A 131 -7.63 5.72 5.46
N GLU A 132 -6.47 5.09 5.64
CA GLU A 132 -5.88 4.89 6.97
C GLU A 132 -5.41 6.18 7.65
N LYS A 133 -4.97 7.17 6.86
CA LYS A 133 -4.45 8.46 7.37
C LYS A 133 -5.48 9.58 7.43
N ALA A 134 -6.66 9.38 6.86
CA ALA A 134 -7.71 10.39 6.90
C ALA A 134 -8.10 10.72 8.34
N ASN A 135 -8.15 12.00 8.66
CA ASN A 135 -8.51 12.48 9.98
C ASN A 135 -10.04 12.47 10.18
N LYS A 136 -10.45 12.68 11.43
CA LYS A 136 -11.87 12.70 11.84
C LYS A 136 -12.74 13.63 11.01
N GLN A 137 -12.24 14.83 10.69
CA GLN A 137 -13.00 15.82 9.91
C GLN A 137 -13.22 15.35 8.47
N GLN A 138 -12.19 14.78 7.83
CA GLN A 138 -12.30 14.23 6.48
C GLN A 138 -13.32 13.07 6.44
N TRP A 139 -13.31 12.21 7.45
CA TRP A 139 -14.29 11.13 7.59
C TRP A 139 -15.70 11.65 7.82
N GLN A 140 -15.88 12.65 8.69
CA GLN A 140 -17.18 13.27 8.94
C GLN A 140 -17.76 13.89 7.67
N GLU A 141 -16.94 14.61 6.91
CA GLU A 141 -17.34 15.20 5.64
C GLU A 141 -17.72 14.13 4.61
N LEU A 142 -16.90 13.08 4.48
CA LEU A 142 -17.19 11.96 3.60
C LEU A 142 -18.55 11.31 3.93
N LEU A 143 -18.76 10.95 5.20
CA LEU A 143 -19.90 10.15 5.63
C LEU A 143 -21.23 10.89 5.53
N PHE A 144 -21.26 12.20 5.79
CA PHE A 144 -22.50 12.96 5.86
C PHE A 144 -22.75 13.87 4.66
N ILE A 145 -21.75 14.10 3.80
CA ILE A 145 -21.86 15.04 2.68
C ILE A 145 -21.45 14.36 1.38
N GLN A 146 -20.19 13.92 1.28
CA GLN A 146 -19.61 13.62 -0.03
C GLN A 146 -20.19 12.35 -0.66
N ILE A 147 -20.43 11.28 0.12
CA ILE A 147 -21.03 10.03 -0.40
C ILE A 147 -22.43 10.30 -0.98
N GLN A 148 -23.24 11.16 -0.36
CA GLN A 148 -24.59 11.46 -0.84
C GLN A 148 -24.59 12.26 -2.16
N GLN A 149 -23.51 13.01 -2.42
CA GLN A 149 -23.42 13.91 -3.57
C GLN A 149 -22.72 13.27 -4.77
N ASP A 150 -22.09 12.11 -4.59
CA ASP A 150 -21.30 11.44 -5.61
C ASP A 150 -22.09 10.30 -6.26
N GLU A 151 -22.34 10.44 -7.56
CA GLU A 151 -23.15 9.50 -8.34
C GLU A 151 -22.57 8.06 -8.34
N ARG A 152 -21.27 7.90 -8.10
CA ARG A 152 -20.63 6.58 -8.00
C ARG A 152 -21.15 5.77 -6.80
N PHE A 153 -21.76 6.43 -5.83
CA PHE A 153 -22.32 5.82 -4.62
C PHE A 153 -23.85 5.74 -4.64
N ASN A 154 -24.54 5.93 -5.77
CA ASN A 154 -26.01 5.99 -5.82
C ASN A 154 -26.72 4.79 -5.18
N ASP A 155 -26.14 3.59 -5.26
CA ASP A 155 -26.70 2.36 -4.66
C ASP A 155 -26.08 2.00 -3.30
N ILE A 156 -25.22 2.86 -2.75
CA ILE A 156 -24.38 2.59 -1.59
C ILE A 156 -24.49 3.72 -0.58
N ASN A 157 -24.80 3.39 0.67
CA ASN A 157 -24.86 4.39 1.75
C ASN A 157 -23.62 4.35 2.64
N SER A 158 -23.43 5.42 3.42
CA SER A 158 -22.29 5.60 4.32
C SER A 158 -22.16 4.48 5.36
N SER A 159 -23.29 3.93 5.86
CA SER A 159 -23.27 2.81 6.81
C SER A 159 -22.73 1.52 6.18
N TYR A 160 -23.06 1.27 4.91
CA TYR A 160 -22.49 0.15 4.15
C TYR A 160 -20.97 0.31 3.99
N ILE A 161 -20.48 1.50 3.66
CA ILE A 161 -19.04 1.77 3.55
C ILE A 161 -18.32 1.51 4.87
N VAL A 162 -18.83 2.02 5.99
CA VAL A 162 -18.25 1.77 7.32
C VAL A 162 -18.19 0.28 7.62
N THR A 163 -19.27 -0.46 7.31
CA THR A 163 -19.30 -1.92 7.48
C THR A 163 -18.24 -2.62 6.63
N LYS A 164 -18.08 -2.23 5.36
CA LYS A 164 -17.07 -2.81 4.46
C LYS A 164 -15.64 -2.58 4.91
N ILE A 165 -15.36 -1.41 5.49
CA ILE A 165 -14.03 -1.11 6.04
C ILE A 165 -13.74 -2.02 7.23
N ILE A 166 -14.72 -2.16 8.12
CA ILE A 166 -14.59 -2.95 9.35
C ILE A 166 -14.48 -4.46 9.08
N GLU A 167 -15.23 -4.98 8.10
CA GLU A 167 -15.22 -6.40 7.73
C GLU A 167 -13.94 -6.82 6.99
N ARG A 168 -13.19 -5.86 6.44
CA ARG A 168 -12.00 -6.17 5.66
C ARG A 168 -10.85 -6.56 6.59
N PRO A 169 -10.23 -7.74 6.41
CA PRO A 169 -9.07 -8.12 7.21
C PRO A 169 -7.91 -7.14 6.95
N THR A 170 -7.51 -6.39 7.97
CA THR A 170 -6.30 -5.56 7.95
C THR A 170 -5.22 -6.21 8.78
N ALA A 171 -3.96 -6.10 8.34
CA ALA A 171 -2.80 -6.54 9.14
C ALA A 171 -2.46 -5.54 10.27
N SER A 172 -3.07 -4.36 10.25
CA SER A 172 -2.88 -3.24 11.15
C SER A 172 -4.03 -3.15 12.18
N ASN A 173 -3.77 -2.50 13.33
CA ASN A 173 -4.79 -2.12 14.32
C ASN A 173 -5.70 -0.95 13.83
N PHE A 174 -5.76 -0.73 12.52
CA PHE A 174 -6.53 0.34 11.92
C PHE A 174 -8.01 0.20 12.25
N ASP A 175 -8.54 -1.02 12.19
CA ASP A 175 -9.94 -1.34 12.50
C ASP A 175 -10.37 -0.83 13.88
N VAL A 176 -9.55 -1.04 14.93
CA VAL A 176 -9.83 -0.58 16.29
C VAL A 176 -9.87 0.95 16.35
N SER A 177 -8.85 1.61 15.80
CA SER A 177 -8.80 3.08 15.78
C SER A 177 -9.91 3.70 14.93
N PHE A 178 -10.28 3.04 13.83
CA PHE A 178 -11.35 3.47 12.95
C PHE A 178 -12.71 3.35 13.62
N ARG A 179 -13.02 2.21 14.27
CA ARG A 179 -14.25 2.03 15.04
C ARG A 179 -14.42 3.12 16.09
N GLN A 180 -13.38 3.42 16.85
CA GLN A 180 -13.40 4.48 17.86
C GLN A 180 -13.66 5.86 17.22
N MET A 181 -12.95 6.19 16.14
CA MET A 181 -13.15 7.45 15.43
C MET A 181 -14.57 7.59 14.87
N ILE A 182 -15.15 6.54 14.27
CA ILE A 182 -16.51 6.57 13.76
C ILE A 182 -17.53 6.71 14.90
N ALA A 183 -17.33 6.00 16.02
CA ALA A 183 -18.19 6.13 17.20
C ALA A 183 -18.22 7.59 17.69
N GLU A 184 -17.06 8.25 17.81
CA GLU A 184 -17.00 9.65 18.21
C GLU A 184 -17.70 10.59 17.20
N ILE A 185 -17.58 10.33 15.89
CA ILE A 185 -18.27 11.11 14.85
C ILE A 185 -19.80 10.96 15.00
N TYR A 186 -20.27 9.75 15.27
CA TYR A 186 -21.69 9.46 15.47
C TYR A 186 -22.22 10.08 16.78
N GLU A 187 -21.45 10.03 17.87
CA GLU A 187 -21.78 10.71 19.13
C GLU A 187 -21.89 12.22 18.94
N GLU A 188 -20.98 12.83 18.17
CA GLU A 188 -21.04 14.26 17.84
C GLU A 188 -22.28 14.60 17.03
N LYS A 189 -22.62 13.81 16.01
CA LYS A 189 -23.85 13.98 15.23
C LYS A 189 -25.10 13.79 16.09
N GLY A 190 -25.05 12.88 17.06
CA GLY A 190 -26.12 12.62 18.02
C GLY A 190 -26.48 13.82 18.90
N LYS A 191 -25.56 14.77 19.10
CA LYS A 191 -25.81 15.99 19.90
C LYS A 191 -26.75 16.99 19.21
N GLU A 192 -27.00 16.85 17.90
CA GLU A 192 -27.85 17.78 17.15
C GLU A 192 -29.35 17.67 17.49
N SER A 193 -29.85 16.46 17.79
CA SER A 193 -31.25 16.26 18.17
C SER A 193 -31.47 14.92 18.86
N GLU A 194 -32.59 14.76 19.57
CA GLU A 194 -32.97 13.48 20.19
C GLU A 194 -33.14 12.36 19.14
N PHE A 195 -33.65 12.70 17.95
CA PHE A 195 -33.74 11.75 16.84
C PHE A 195 -32.33 11.28 16.43
N TYR A 196 -31.41 12.21 16.18
CA TYR A 196 -30.05 11.85 15.79
C TYR A 196 -29.33 11.09 16.88
N LYS A 197 -29.54 11.43 18.16
CA LYS A 197 -28.99 10.64 19.27
C LYS A 197 -29.42 9.19 19.18
N LYS A 198 -30.73 8.90 19.15
CA LYS A 198 -31.25 7.53 19.08
C LYS A 198 -30.79 6.80 17.81
N TYR A 199 -30.73 7.50 16.68
CA TYR A 199 -30.29 6.93 15.42
C TYR A 199 -28.80 6.59 15.42
N MET A 200 -27.95 7.49 15.91
CA MET A 200 -26.50 7.30 16.00
C MET A 200 -26.15 6.24 17.06
N ASP A 201 -26.81 6.24 18.22
CA ASP A 201 -26.67 5.20 19.25
C ASP A 201 -26.91 3.81 18.62
N TYR A 202 -27.97 3.64 17.82
CA TYR A 202 -28.22 2.39 17.10
C TYR A 202 -27.07 2.03 16.15
N LEU A 203 -26.55 2.97 15.37
CA LEU A 203 -25.42 2.69 14.47
C LEU A 203 -24.15 2.33 15.24
N ILE A 204 -23.88 2.97 16.38
CA ILE A 204 -22.75 2.65 17.26
C ILE A 204 -22.85 1.20 17.75
N THR A 205 -24.05 0.74 18.17
CA THR A 205 -24.21 -0.68 18.60
C THR A 205 -23.88 -1.68 17.48
N ARG A 206 -23.97 -1.28 16.21
CA ARG A 206 -23.57 -2.12 15.06
C ARG A 206 -22.06 -2.10 14.80
N LEU A 207 -21.33 -1.15 15.38
CA LEU A 207 -19.86 -1.10 15.34
C LEU A 207 -19.21 -1.91 16.45
N GLU A 208 -19.94 -2.30 17.49
CA GLU A 208 -19.41 -3.08 18.62
C GLU A 208 -19.65 -4.59 18.47
N ASN A 209 -20.56 -4.98 17.58
CA ASN A 209 -20.89 -6.36 17.22
C ASN A 209 -20.22 -6.79 15.91
#